data_AF-A0A1F6XJ14-F1
#
_entry.id   AF-A0A1F6XJ14-F1
#
_cell.length_a   1.000
_cell.length_b   1.000
_cell.length_c   1.000
_cell.angle_alpha   90.00
_cell.angle_beta   90.00
_cell.angle_gamma   90.00
#
_symmetry.space_group_name_H-M   'P 1'
#
loop_
_entity.id
_entity.type
_entity.pdbx_description
1 polymer ?
#
loop_
_entity_poly.entity_id
_entity_poly.type
_entity_poly.pdbx_seq_one_letter_code
_entity_poly.pdbx_strand_id
1 'polypeptide(L)'
;MLHGYDQEILGGWLIDEAHARELGRNMLGAFGLLPSREYINRVSASPVTFVSGLLDDVTKQFIARYGPVIDSYAEYKDFLQGAEGRTDPLVGETTLPINLSPTLFSQSESLHDSIDAWTPPTSMRVIEVAGWGIDTLASFEYYPRVASCPAGSLICDVYALDERPRFTVDGDGTVVVPSAQYMSSNGNAEKYWVDIKKYNEANVDLFGKQHKNILEINNLLDFISSTIQNLEPDDSPYITTIVPTNNSNILRLSIHSPVTIDAYDKDGNHTGKICPPNYDFCYAEENIVNSSYLEFGEGKYINLPEDEFSKVKLQGTDVGTFTYDSEKVLPNGTSSTSSFIDIPVTTQTQAEITINPTTQNPQLKLDVTGDGIPDFTLAPSATFDPITYLQIMKATIDSLDLTKAQIRAFDNRVDNIIKSIQSGKINKAKLKSDKFKSFLEKKLAKPDPKKPKPKKLSKTDAQLLLDMLNKLLDNIN
;
A
#
# COMPACT_ATOMS: atom_id res chain seq x y z
N MET A 1 -5.49 11.97 7.77
CA MET A 1 -5.17 13.27 8.43
C MET A 1 -3.68 13.45 8.72
N LEU A 2 -3.01 12.51 9.41
CA LEU A 2 -1.59 12.68 9.81
C LEU A 2 -0.61 12.83 8.64
N HIS A 3 -0.95 12.27 7.49
CA HIS A 3 -0.07 12.22 6.31
C HIS A 3 -0.62 12.95 5.09
N GLY A 4 -1.95 13.05 4.93
CA GLY A 4 -2.59 13.68 3.76
C GLY A 4 -2.88 12.74 2.59
N TYR A 5 -2.47 11.48 2.69
CA TYR A 5 -2.67 10.47 1.65
C TYR A 5 -4.13 10.23 1.30
N ASP A 6 -4.37 9.98 0.01
CA ASP A 6 -5.68 9.69 -0.59
C ASP A 6 -6.75 10.75 -0.25
N GLN A 7 -6.31 11.99 -0.05
CA GLN A 7 -7.17 13.16 0.10
C GLN A 7 -6.91 14.18 -1.02
N GLU A 8 -6.17 13.75 -2.04
CA GLU A 8 -5.92 14.55 -3.22
C GLU A 8 -7.20 14.75 -4.03
N ILE A 9 -7.34 15.91 -4.66
CA ILE A 9 -8.45 16.18 -5.56
C ILE A 9 -7.93 16.30 -6.98
N LEU A 10 -8.52 15.52 -7.89
CA LEU A 10 -8.12 15.40 -9.29
C LEU A 10 -6.65 14.96 -9.43
N GLY A 11 -6.24 13.95 -8.66
CA GLY A 11 -4.89 13.37 -8.70
C GLY A 11 -3.80 14.40 -8.37
N GLY A 12 -4.05 15.26 -7.40
CA GLY A 12 -3.13 16.30 -6.94
C GLY A 12 -3.24 17.63 -7.68
N TRP A 13 -3.98 17.70 -8.79
CA TRP A 13 -4.06 18.92 -9.60
C TRP A 13 -4.78 20.08 -8.90
N LEU A 14 -5.87 19.80 -8.17
CA LEU A 14 -6.59 20.82 -7.41
C LEU A 14 -6.07 20.93 -5.97
N ILE A 15 -5.84 19.78 -5.32
CA ILE A 15 -5.28 19.68 -3.98
C ILE A 15 -4.36 18.46 -3.96
N ASP A 16 -3.08 18.66 -3.67
CA ASP A 16 -2.09 17.60 -3.43
C ASP A 16 -2.14 17.10 -1.98
N GLU A 17 -1.42 16.01 -1.68
CA GLU A 17 -1.38 15.43 -0.32
C GLU A 17 -0.97 16.43 0.76
N ALA A 18 0.01 17.30 0.49
CA ALA A 18 0.52 18.26 1.45
C ALA A 18 -0.55 19.29 1.82
N HIS A 19 -1.22 19.86 0.81
CA HIS A 19 -2.33 20.80 1.01
C HIS A 19 -3.57 20.12 1.61
N ALA A 20 -3.84 18.85 1.24
CA ALA A 20 -4.92 18.08 1.83
C ALA A 20 -4.68 17.81 3.32
N ARG A 21 -3.44 17.48 3.71
CA ARG A 21 -3.01 17.38 5.12
C ARG A 21 -3.21 18.70 5.85
N GLU A 22 -2.76 19.80 5.26
CA GLU A 22 -2.90 21.14 5.85
C GLU A 22 -4.36 21.58 5.99
N LEU A 23 -5.23 21.20 5.04
CA LEU A 23 -6.67 21.42 5.16
C LEU A 23 -7.25 20.58 6.31
N GLY A 24 -6.99 19.27 6.30
CA GLY A 24 -7.52 18.32 7.27
C GLY A 24 -7.11 18.66 8.72
N ARG A 25 -5.85 19.04 8.94
CA ARG A 25 -5.35 19.40 10.28
C ARG A 25 -5.96 20.70 10.85
N ASN A 26 -6.61 21.50 10.01
CA ASN A 26 -7.24 22.76 10.39
C ASN A 26 -8.77 22.75 10.19
N MET A 27 -9.37 21.63 9.77
CA MET A 27 -10.79 21.52 9.48
C MET A 27 -11.56 20.93 10.67
N LEU A 28 -12.41 21.73 11.30
CA LEU A 28 -13.25 21.30 12.44
C LEU A 28 -14.05 20.02 12.14
N GLY A 29 -14.64 19.93 10.95
CA GLY A 29 -15.39 18.75 10.52
C GLY A 29 -14.54 17.47 10.45
N ALA A 30 -13.27 17.57 10.07
CA ALA A 30 -12.37 16.41 10.03
C ALA A 30 -12.10 15.85 11.43
N PHE A 31 -11.93 16.75 12.42
CA PHE A 31 -11.76 16.34 13.82
C PHE A 31 -13.01 15.68 14.38
N GLY A 32 -14.20 16.16 14.01
CA GLY A 32 -15.47 15.55 14.39
C GLY A 32 -15.67 14.12 13.88
N LEU A 33 -14.95 13.73 12.81
CA LEU A 33 -15.00 12.39 12.20
C LEU A 33 -13.87 11.46 12.66
N LEU A 34 -12.97 11.92 13.54
CA LEU A 34 -12.00 11.02 14.16
C LEU A 34 -12.72 9.96 15.01
N PRO A 35 -12.22 8.71 15.05
CA PRO A 35 -12.67 7.69 15.98
C PRO A 35 -12.96 8.23 17.40
N SER A 36 -14.23 8.15 17.80
CA SER A 36 -14.69 8.65 19.10
C SER A 36 -14.25 7.74 20.24
N ARG A 37 -14.38 8.22 21.48
CA ARG A 37 -14.11 7.42 22.68
C ARG A 37 -14.99 6.18 22.73
N GLU A 38 -16.29 6.34 22.46
CA GLU A 38 -17.23 5.22 22.47
C GLU A 38 -16.97 4.23 21.34
N TYR A 39 -16.52 4.69 20.17
CA TYR A 39 -16.05 3.80 19.12
C TYR A 39 -14.86 2.95 19.58
N ILE A 40 -13.78 3.58 20.07
CA ILE A 40 -12.55 2.90 20.50
C ILE A 40 -12.83 1.93 21.66
N ASN A 41 -13.70 2.29 22.60
CA ASN A 41 -14.05 1.42 23.74
C ASN A 41 -14.84 0.16 23.32
N ARG A 42 -15.51 0.21 22.16
CA ARG A 42 -16.39 -0.86 21.68
C ARG A 42 -15.70 -1.79 20.70
N VAL A 43 -14.82 -1.27 19.84
CA VAL A 43 -14.09 -2.09 18.87
C VAL A 43 -12.82 -2.63 19.49
N SER A 44 -12.56 -3.92 19.31
CA SER A 44 -11.28 -4.53 19.72
C SER A 44 -10.16 -4.31 18.69
N ALA A 45 -10.48 -3.71 17.55
CA ALA A 45 -9.52 -3.42 16.50
C ALA A 45 -8.71 -2.17 16.86
N SER A 46 -7.39 -2.33 16.91
CA SER A 46 -6.48 -1.21 17.15
C SER A 46 -6.46 -0.28 15.93
N PRO A 47 -6.63 1.05 16.10
CA PRO A 47 -6.54 1.99 14.98
C PRO A 47 -5.11 2.13 14.45
N VAL A 48 -4.09 1.79 15.27
CA VAL A 48 -2.68 1.92 14.92
C VAL A 48 -1.85 0.84 15.60
N THR A 49 -1.04 0.13 14.83
CA THR A 49 -0.07 -0.85 15.33
C THR A 49 1.37 -0.48 14.97
N PHE A 50 2.33 -1.02 15.72
CA PHE A 50 3.76 -0.76 15.55
C PHE A 50 4.53 -2.07 15.45
N VAL A 51 5.33 -2.20 14.40
CA VAL A 51 6.27 -3.31 14.22
C VAL A 51 7.66 -2.87 14.64
N SER A 52 8.33 -3.64 15.49
CA SER A 52 9.74 -3.43 15.84
C SER A 52 10.63 -4.36 15.04
N GLY A 53 11.73 -3.82 14.53
CA GLY A 53 12.94 -4.54 14.19
C GLY A 53 13.92 -4.57 15.37
N LEU A 54 14.76 -5.60 15.43
CA LEU A 54 15.78 -5.74 16.50
C LEU A 54 16.76 -4.56 16.57
N LEU A 55 16.88 -3.78 15.49
CA LEU A 55 17.92 -2.78 15.29
C LEU A 55 17.38 -1.39 14.93
N ASP A 56 16.07 -1.19 14.78
CA ASP A 56 15.53 0.11 14.36
C ASP A 56 15.27 1.03 15.57
N ASP A 57 15.55 2.32 15.45
CA ASP A 57 15.18 3.29 16.51
C ASP A 57 13.89 4.07 16.18
N VAL A 58 13.34 3.90 14.97
CA VAL A 58 12.23 4.71 14.46
C VAL A 58 10.86 4.29 15.00
N THR A 59 10.60 3.00 15.21
CA THR A 59 9.35 2.55 15.87
C THR A 59 9.52 2.34 17.37
N LYS A 60 10.76 2.20 17.87
CA LYS A 60 11.05 2.02 19.30
C LYS A 60 10.44 3.10 20.18
N GLN A 61 10.46 4.36 19.78
CA GLN A 61 9.90 5.46 20.58
C GLN A 61 8.37 5.34 20.71
N PHE A 62 7.69 4.96 19.63
CA PHE A 62 6.25 4.68 19.66
C PHE A 62 5.96 3.49 20.57
N ILE A 63 6.69 2.39 20.42
CA ILE A 63 6.49 1.18 21.22
C ILE A 63 6.79 1.41 22.70
N ALA A 64 7.80 2.21 23.02
CA ALA A 64 8.11 2.57 24.40
C ALA A 64 7.01 3.41 25.06
N ARG A 65 6.25 4.19 24.27
CA ARG A 65 5.16 5.05 24.77
C ARG A 65 3.81 4.34 24.79
N TYR A 66 3.48 3.61 23.73
CA TYR A 66 2.15 3.07 23.45
C TYR A 66 2.09 1.54 23.47
N GLY A 67 3.22 0.85 23.58
CA GLY A 67 3.29 -0.59 23.31
C GLY A 67 3.18 -0.89 21.80
N PRO A 68 3.05 -2.18 21.43
CA PRO A 68 2.99 -2.60 20.02
C PRO A 68 1.66 -2.28 19.33
N VAL A 69 0.61 -1.93 20.09
CA VAL A 69 -0.74 -1.64 19.60
C VAL A 69 -1.33 -0.51 20.42
N ILE A 70 -2.06 0.40 19.79
CA ILE A 70 -2.89 1.37 20.50
C ILE A 70 -4.21 0.67 20.86
N ASP A 71 -4.46 0.42 22.13
CA ASP A 71 -5.66 -0.32 22.58
C ASP A 71 -6.59 0.48 23.49
N SER A 72 -6.25 1.74 23.75
CA SER A 72 -7.07 2.66 24.54
C SER A 72 -7.29 4.00 23.85
N TYR A 73 -8.41 4.65 24.18
CA TYR A 73 -8.70 6.01 23.68
C TYR A 73 -7.64 7.03 24.15
N ALA A 74 -7.09 6.85 25.35
CA ALA A 74 -6.05 7.73 25.90
C ALA A 74 -4.77 7.65 25.05
N GLU A 75 -4.31 6.45 24.72
CA GLU A 75 -3.16 6.24 23.83
C GLU A 75 -3.44 6.75 22.42
N TYR A 76 -4.65 6.54 21.89
CA TYR A 76 -5.05 7.06 20.58
C TYR A 76 -4.94 8.59 20.52
N LYS A 77 -5.47 9.28 21.54
CA LYS A 77 -5.35 10.74 21.68
C LYS A 77 -3.90 11.19 21.78
N ASP A 78 -3.13 10.54 22.65
CA ASP A 78 -1.72 10.85 22.86
C ASP A 78 -0.91 10.67 21.56
N PHE A 79 -1.16 9.58 20.83
CA PHE A 79 -0.53 9.31 19.54
C PHE A 79 -0.87 10.37 18.49
N LEU A 80 -2.14 10.80 18.39
CA LEU A 80 -2.52 11.87 17.45
C LEU A 80 -1.87 13.22 17.79
N GLN A 81 -1.55 13.45 19.07
CA GLN A 81 -0.93 14.68 19.56
C GLN A 81 0.60 14.61 19.67
N GLY A 82 1.21 13.48 19.31
CA GLY A 82 2.66 13.30 19.33
C GLY A 82 3.25 13.25 20.74
N ALA A 83 2.53 12.68 21.72
CA ALA A 83 2.96 12.62 23.12
C ALA A 83 4.25 11.81 23.34
N GLU A 84 4.66 11.00 22.36
CA GLU A 84 5.97 10.34 22.34
C GLU A 84 7.13 11.33 22.15
N GLY A 85 6.86 12.56 21.70
CA GLY A 85 7.84 13.63 21.53
C GLY A 85 8.23 13.90 20.08
N ARG A 86 7.45 13.41 19.10
CA ARG A 86 7.71 13.73 17.68
C ARG A 86 7.51 15.22 17.42
N THR A 87 8.36 15.76 16.56
CA THR A 87 8.23 17.13 16.08
C THR A 87 7.36 17.17 14.83
N ASP A 88 6.63 18.26 14.62
CA ASP A 88 5.91 18.46 13.37
C ASP A 88 6.90 18.47 12.19
N PRO A 89 6.70 17.62 11.17
CA PRO A 89 7.52 17.63 9.98
C PRO A 89 7.26 18.88 9.13
N LEU A 90 8.13 19.11 8.13
CA LEU A 90 7.87 20.17 7.15
C LEU A 90 6.61 19.86 6.34
N VAL A 91 5.95 20.90 5.82
CA VAL A 91 4.66 20.76 5.09
C VAL A 91 4.72 19.73 3.96
N GLY A 92 5.85 19.65 3.24
CA GLY A 92 6.05 18.68 2.14
C GLY A 92 6.52 17.29 2.55
N GLU A 93 6.79 17.03 3.83
CA GLU A 93 7.21 15.71 4.33
C GLU A 93 5.99 14.91 4.76
N THR A 94 5.24 14.37 3.79
CA THR A 94 3.97 13.63 4.01
C THR A 94 4.18 12.22 4.58
N THR A 95 5.40 11.68 4.47
CA THR A 95 5.81 10.38 5.04
C THR A 95 5.96 10.36 6.56
N LEU A 96 6.03 11.53 7.21
CA LEU A 96 6.10 11.62 8.66
C LEU A 96 4.74 12.11 9.22
N PRO A 97 4.26 11.53 10.33
CA PRO A 97 2.99 11.96 10.93
C PRO A 97 3.14 13.33 11.60
N ILE A 98 2.18 14.23 11.36
CA ILE A 98 2.07 15.51 12.08
C ILE A 98 1.45 15.34 13.47
N ASN A 99 1.48 16.39 14.28
CA ASN A 99 0.72 16.51 15.51
C ASN A 99 -0.62 17.22 15.24
N LEU A 100 -1.72 16.65 15.74
CA LEU A 100 -3.03 17.27 15.62
C LEU A 100 -3.27 18.33 16.69
N SER A 101 -4.05 19.36 16.33
CA SER A 101 -4.39 20.47 17.22
C SER A 101 -5.12 20.00 18.48
N PRO A 102 -4.58 20.22 19.70
CA PRO A 102 -5.26 19.89 20.94
C PRO A 102 -6.59 20.64 21.12
N THR A 103 -6.68 21.87 20.58
CA THR A 103 -7.89 22.70 20.68
C THR A 103 -9.02 22.12 19.82
N LEU A 104 -8.74 21.77 18.55
CA LEU A 104 -9.75 21.16 17.68
C LEU A 104 -10.13 19.75 18.17
N PHE A 105 -9.17 19.00 18.71
CA PHE A 105 -9.43 17.71 19.31
C PHE A 105 -10.37 17.81 20.51
N SER A 106 -10.16 18.78 21.41
CA SER A 106 -11.05 19.02 22.56
C SER A 106 -12.46 19.43 22.14
N GLN A 107 -12.61 20.14 21.01
CA GLN A 107 -13.93 20.46 20.45
C GLN A 107 -14.63 19.22 19.90
N SER A 108 -13.88 18.31 19.25
CA SER A 108 -14.40 17.01 18.82
C SER A 108 -14.82 16.14 20.01
N GLU A 109 -14.02 16.09 21.09
CA GLU A 109 -14.40 15.42 22.33
C GLU A 109 -15.72 15.97 22.87
N SER A 110 -15.88 17.30 22.92
CA SER A 110 -17.13 17.92 23.39
C SER A 110 -18.34 17.62 22.49
N LEU A 111 -18.12 17.48 21.18
CA LEU A 111 -19.16 17.05 20.24
C LEU A 111 -19.59 15.61 20.54
N HIS A 112 -18.62 14.69 20.62
CA HIS A 112 -18.87 13.26 20.89
C HIS A 112 -19.49 13.05 22.26
N ASP A 113 -19.04 13.74 23.31
CA ASP A 113 -19.68 13.72 24.63
C ASP A 113 -21.19 14.06 24.56
N SER A 114 -21.59 14.92 23.62
CA SER A 114 -22.99 15.29 23.42
C SER A 114 -23.78 14.30 22.54
N ILE A 115 -23.22 13.85 21.42
CA ILE A 115 -23.95 13.00 20.46
C ILE A 115 -23.94 11.54 20.87
N ASP A 116 -22.87 11.06 21.50
CA ASP A 116 -22.75 9.68 21.98
C ASP A 116 -23.65 9.43 23.20
N ALA A 117 -23.99 10.49 23.95
CA ALA A 117 -24.94 10.46 25.07
C ALA A 117 -26.41 10.55 24.62
N TRP A 118 -26.68 10.86 23.35
CA TRP A 118 -28.05 10.98 22.87
C TRP A 118 -28.74 9.60 22.84
N THR A 119 -29.97 9.57 23.35
CA THR A 119 -30.83 8.39 23.32
C THR A 119 -32.15 8.76 22.65
N PRO A 120 -32.62 7.96 21.67
CA PRO A 120 -33.90 8.24 21.03
C PRO A 120 -35.04 8.06 22.05
N PRO A 121 -36.06 8.94 22.02
CA PRO A 121 -37.28 8.72 22.79
C PRO A 121 -37.93 7.38 22.42
N THR A 122 -38.62 6.72 23.36
CA THR A 122 -39.29 5.43 23.10
C THR A 122 -40.39 5.50 22.04
N SER A 123 -40.90 6.70 21.74
CA SER A 123 -41.84 6.96 20.65
C SER A 123 -41.19 7.10 19.27
N MET A 124 -39.86 7.11 19.19
CA MET A 124 -39.09 7.25 17.96
C MET A 124 -38.61 5.87 17.51
N ARG A 125 -39.04 5.45 16.31
CA ARG A 125 -38.46 4.31 15.62
C ARG A 125 -37.11 4.73 15.04
N VAL A 126 -36.08 3.92 15.24
CA VAL A 126 -34.73 4.16 14.69
C VAL A 126 -34.30 2.96 13.88
N ILE A 127 -33.79 3.21 12.68
CA ILE A 127 -33.27 2.20 11.76
C ILE A 127 -31.84 2.59 11.41
N GLU A 128 -30.89 1.72 11.69
CA GLU A 128 -29.49 1.85 11.30
C GLU A 128 -29.23 0.97 10.08
N VAL A 129 -28.82 1.60 8.97
CA VAL A 129 -28.47 0.92 7.73
C VAL A 129 -26.96 1.07 7.52
N ALA A 130 -26.24 -0.05 7.46
CA ALA A 130 -24.81 -0.06 7.19
C ALA A 130 -24.49 -0.79 5.89
N GLY A 131 -23.62 -0.20 5.06
CA GLY A 131 -23.05 -0.90 3.93
C GLY A 131 -22.01 -1.94 4.39
N TRP A 132 -21.93 -3.03 3.64
CA TRP A 132 -21.07 -4.17 3.97
C TRP A 132 -20.46 -4.78 2.71
N GLY A 133 -19.27 -5.38 2.86
CA GLY A 133 -18.64 -6.25 1.87
C GLY A 133 -17.63 -5.55 0.96
N ILE A 134 -17.38 -4.25 1.19
CA ILE A 134 -16.37 -3.49 0.46
C ILE A 134 -15.14 -3.32 1.36
N ASP A 135 -13.95 -3.63 0.83
CA ASP A 135 -12.71 -3.52 1.60
C ASP A 135 -12.54 -2.06 2.06
N THR A 136 -12.54 -1.87 3.39
CA THR A 136 -12.62 -0.58 4.06
C THR A 136 -11.39 -0.42 4.94
N LEU A 137 -10.72 0.73 4.85
CA LEU A 137 -9.56 1.05 5.69
C LEU A 137 -9.96 1.05 7.18
N ALA A 138 -9.31 0.22 7.98
CA ALA A 138 -9.64 0.03 9.39
C ALA A 138 -8.52 0.45 10.35
N SER A 139 -7.26 0.39 9.91
CA SER A 139 -6.10 0.61 10.77
C SER A 139 -4.85 0.93 9.94
N PHE A 140 -3.82 1.46 10.60
CA PHE A 140 -2.48 1.64 10.05
C PHE A 140 -1.45 0.86 10.85
N GLU A 141 -0.51 0.24 10.16
CA GLU A 141 0.66 -0.37 10.78
C GLU A 141 1.92 0.42 10.41
N TYR A 142 2.61 0.95 11.41
CA TYR A 142 3.90 1.59 11.25
C TYR A 142 5.03 0.59 11.44
N TYR A 143 6.02 0.60 10.56
CA TYR A 143 7.15 -0.31 10.58
C TYR A 143 8.45 0.37 10.14
N PRO A 144 9.62 -0.13 10.57
CA PRO A 144 10.90 0.42 10.15
C PRO A 144 11.24 -0.06 8.74
N ARG A 145 11.57 0.88 7.86
CA ARG A 145 12.13 0.62 6.53
C ARG A 145 13.59 1.04 6.49
N VAL A 146 14.46 0.24 5.88
CA VAL A 146 15.87 0.62 5.68
C VAL A 146 15.93 1.80 4.71
N ALA A 147 16.33 2.96 5.19
CA ALA A 147 16.36 4.20 4.41
C ALA A 147 17.70 4.40 3.70
N SER A 148 18.80 4.03 4.36
CA SER A 148 20.13 4.02 3.75
C SER A 148 21.05 3.07 4.51
N CYS A 149 22.01 2.47 3.82
CA CYS A 149 23.09 1.74 4.46
C CYS A 149 24.43 2.39 4.07
N PRO A 150 25.19 2.91 5.05
CA PRO A 150 26.52 3.44 4.77
C PRO A 150 27.40 2.36 4.15
N ALA A 151 28.06 2.72 3.04
CA ALA A 151 28.94 1.83 2.30
C ALA A 151 29.98 1.14 3.20
N GLY A 152 29.93 -0.19 3.26
CA GLY A 152 30.88 -1.00 4.04
C GLY A 152 30.49 -1.21 5.51
N SER A 153 29.30 -0.79 5.94
CA SER A 153 28.77 -1.14 7.25
C SER A 153 28.39 -2.63 7.32
N LEU A 154 28.64 -3.25 8.48
CA LEU A 154 28.16 -4.61 8.78
C LEU A 154 26.71 -4.62 9.29
N ILE A 155 26.18 -3.44 9.64
CA ILE A 155 24.83 -3.25 10.17
C ILE A 155 24.23 -2.00 9.50
N CYS A 156 23.04 -2.13 8.92
CA CYS A 156 22.32 -1.01 8.32
C CYS A 156 21.44 -0.38 9.40
N ASP A 157 21.96 0.63 10.10
CA ASP A 157 21.30 1.24 11.26
C ASP A 157 20.43 2.46 10.92
N VAL A 158 20.36 2.89 9.65
CA VAL A 158 19.56 4.06 9.26
C VAL A 158 18.20 3.59 8.73
N TYR A 159 17.23 3.57 9.64
CA TYR A 159 15.84 3.29 9.33
C TYR A 159 15.05 4.60 9.15
N ALA A 160 14.05 4.56 8.29
CA ALA A 160 12.97 5.53 8.23
C ALA A 160 11.68 4.86 8.71
N LEU A 161 10.79 5.68 9.26
CA LEU A 161 9.43 5.26 9.53
C LEU A 161 8.71 5.09 8.19
N ASP A 162 7.98 3.99 8.06
CA ASP A 162 7.09 3.72 6.93
C ASP A 162 5.79 3.13 7.48
N GLU A 163 4.75 3.12 6.66
CA GLU A 163 3.41 2.79 7.11
C GLU A 163 2.62 2.05 6.04
N ARG A 164 1.71 1.16 6.47
CA ARG A 164 0.81 0.47 5.56
C ARG A 164 -0.62 0.40 6.08
N PRO A 165 -1.62 0.55 5.19
CA PRO A 165 -3.02 0.41 5.53
C PRO A 165 -3.37 -1.05 5.85
N ARG A 166 -4.34 -1.23 6.75
CA ARG A 166 -5.00 -2.51 7.04
C ARG A 166 -6.49 -2.37 6.78
N PHE A 167 -7.04 -3.32 6.03
CA PHE A 167 -8.43 -3.27 5.57
C PHE A 167 -9.30 -4.32 6.26
N THR A 168 -10.61 -4.07 6.29
CA THR A 168 -11.66 -4.99 6.69
C THR A 168 -12.78 -5.03 5.64
N VAL A 169 -13.41 -6.19 5.46
CA VAL A 169 -14.63 -6.32 4.63
C VAL A 169 -15.88 -5.81 5.33
N ASP A 170 -15.78 -5.56 6.63
CA ASP A 170 -16.87 -5.10 7.47
C ASP A 170 -17.08 -3.58 7.36
N GLY A 171 -17.41 -3.13 6.14
CA GLY A 171 -17.63 -1.72 5.82
C GLY A 171 -18.08 -1.49 4.38
N ASP A 172 -18.22 -0.22 4.03
CA ASP A 172 -18.77 0.27 2.75
C ASP A 172 -17.73 0.96 1.85
N GLY A 173 -16.45 0.80 2.15
CA GLY A 173 -15.32 1.46 1.47
C GLY A 173 -14.88 2.76 2.15
N THR A 174 -15.63 3.27 3.14
CA THR A 174 -15.23 4.46 3.92
C THR A 174 -15.50 4.28 5.41
N VAL A 175 -16.70 3.81 5.76
CA VAL A 175 -17.16 3.63 7.14
C VAL A 175 -17.24 2.15 7.45
N VAL A 176 -16.56 1.74 8.53
CA VAL A 176 -16.69 0.37 9.06
C VAL A 176 -18.03 0.18 9.75
N VAL A 177 -18.63 -0.99 9.61
CA VAL A 177 -19.96 -1.32 10.15
C VAL A 177 -20.10 -1.03 11.64
N PRO A 178 -19.10 -1.31 12.52
CA PRO A 178 -19.22 -0.94 13.91
C PRO A 178 -19.51 0.55 14.07
N SER A 179 -18.84 1.43 13.32
CA SER A 179 -19.10 2.87 13.37
C SER A 179 -20.50 3.24 12.84
N ALA A 180 -20.97 2.60 11.77
CA ALA A 180 -22.27 2.88 11.16
C ALA A 180 -23.47 2.43 12.01
N GLN A 181 -23.36 1.27 12.67
CA GLN A 181 -24.38 0.74 13.59
C GLN A 181 -23.99 1.00 15.04
N TYR A 182 -23.79 2.29 15.35
CA TYR A 182 -23.26 2.75 16.63
C TYR A 182 -24.15 2.32 17.79
N MET A 183 -25.47 2.48 17.66
CA MET A 183 -26.39 2.27 18.75
C MET A 183 -26.25 0.86 19.30
N SER A 184 -25.94 0.77 20.60
CA SER A 184 -25.68 -0.50 21.28
C SER A 184 -26.82 -1.50 21.07
N SER A 185 -26.55 -2.79 21.23
CA SER A 185 -27.57 -3.85 21.26
C SER A 185 -28.67 -3.65 22.33
N ASN A 186 -28.45 -2.73 23.28
CA ASN A 186 -29.45 -2.30 24.28
C ASN A 186 -30.32 -1.13 23.81
N GLY A 187 -30.00 -0.51 22.67
CA GLY A 187 -30.83 0.48 21.99
C GLY A 187 -31.93 -0.19 21.17
N ASN A 188 -33.08 0.47 21.04
CA ASN A 188 -34.21 -0.01 20.23
C ASN A 188 -34.01 0.19 18.71
N ALA A 189 -32.77 0.27 18.24
CA ALA A 189 -32.49 0.50 16.83
C ALA A 189 -32.60 -0.81 16.05
N GLU A 190 -33.36 -0.79 14.96
CA GLU A 190 -33.42 -1.88 14.00
C GLU A 190 -32.18 -1.84 13.11
N LYS A 191 -31.44 -2.95 13.03
CA LYS A 191 -30.18 -3.01 12.29
C LYS A 191 -30.35 -3.72 10.97
N TYR A 192 -29.93 -3.03 9.91
CA TYR A 192 -29.92 -3.55 8.55
C TYR A 192 -28.53 -3.43 7.94
N TRP A 193 -28.17 -4.43 7.17
CA TRP A 193 -26.97 -4.46 6.34
C TRP A 193 -27.37 -4.37 4.88
N VAL A 194 -26.63 -3.58 4.12
CA VAL A 194 -26.68 -3.55 2.66
C VAL A 194 -25.45 -4.32 2.18
N ASP A 195 -25.65 -5.50 1.62
CA ASP A 195 -24.59 -6.31 1.01
C ASP A 195 -24.21 -5.72 -0.35
N ILE A 196 -23.35 -4.71 -0.31
CA ILE A 196 -22.90 -3.95 -1.47
C ILE A 196 -22.08 -4.83 -2.40
N LYS A 197 -21.26 -5.73 -1.83
CA LYS A 197 -20.46 -6.69 -2.60
C LYS A 197 -21.35 -7.53 -3.50
N LYS A 198 -22.37 -8.17 -2.93
CA LYS A 198 -23.34 -8.99 -3.65
C LYS A 198 -24.17 -8.17 -4.64
N TYR A 199 -24.50 -6.92 -4.29
CA TYR A 199 -25.20 -6.03 -5.22
C TYR A 199 -24.35 -5.76 -6.47
N ASN A 200 -23.07 -5.43 -6.29
CA ASN A 200 -22.13 -5.15 -7.38
C ASN A 200 -21.87 -6.40 -8.25
N GLU A 201 -21.77 -7.58 -7.65
CA GLU A 201 -21.64 -8.86 -8.38
C GLU A 201 -22.85 -9.12 -9.29
N ALA A 202 -24.06 -8.77 -8.84
CA ALA A 202 -25.30 -8.97 -9.59
C ALA A 202 -25.62 -7.86 -10.59
N ASN A 203 -25.06 -6.66 -10.38
CA ASN A 203 -25.33 -5.45 -11.16
C ASN A 203 -24.01 -4.83 -11.60
N VAL A 204 -23.42 -5.39 -12.65
CA VAL A 204 -22.16 -4.90 -13.23
C VAL A 204 -22.40 -3.52 -13.84
N ASP A 205 -22.05 -2.48 -13.08
CA ASP A 205 -22.03 -1.08 -13.48
C ASP A 205 -20.57 -0.63 -13.64
N LEU A 206 -20.33 0.39 -14.46
CA LEU A 206 -19.00 0.98 -14.68
C LEU A 206 -18.36 1.49 -13.38
N PHE A 207 -19.18 1.83 -12.39
CA PHE A 207 -18.72 2.27 -11.07
C PHE A 207 -19.43 1.43 -10.01
N GLY A 208 -18.73 0.43 -9.47
CA GLY A 208 -19.22 -0.36 -8.33
C GLY A 208 -19.74 0.55 -7.21
N LYS A 209 -20.80 0.12 -6.54
CA LYS A 209 -21.38 0.88 -5.42
C LYS A 209 -20.46 0.76 -4.20
N GLN A 210 -20.40 1.84 -3.43
CA GLN A 210 -19.61 2.04 -2.22
C GLN A 210 -20.22 3.22 -1.43
N HIS A 211 -19.58 3.68 -0.35
CA HIS A 211 -20.07 4.77 0.50
C HIS A 211 -20.60 5.98 -0.28
N LYS A 212 -19.78 6.52 -1.20
CA LYS A 212 -20.09 7.76 -1.95
C LYS A 212 -21.35 7.70 -2.81
N ASN A 213 -21.78 6.50 -3.19
CA ASN A 213 -22.92 6.25 -4.07
C ASN A 213 -23.85 5.13 -3.54
N ILE A 214 -23.85 4.87 -2.23
CA ILE A 214 -24.68 3.82 -1.61
C ILE A 214 -26.19 4.04 -1.87
N LEU A 215 -26.61 5.30 -1.99
CA LEU A 215 -27.99 5.68 -2.31
C LEU A 215 -28.35 5.50 -3.80
N GLU A 216 -27.45 5.00 -4.64
CA GLU A 216 -27.76 4.56 -6.00
C GLU A 216 -28.19 3.08 -6.05
N ILE A 217 -28.21 2.39 -4.92
CA ILE A 217 -28.73 1.03 -4.81
C ILE A 217 -30.27 1.10 -4.79
N ASN A 218 -30.92 0.73 -5.90
CA ASN A 218 -32.38 0.81 -6.03
C ASN A 218 -33.12 0.08 -4.89
N ASN A 219 -32.67 -1.12 -4.52
CA ASN A 219 -33.28 -1.87 -3.41
C ASN A 219 -33.23 -1.11 -2.07
N LEU A 220 -32.19 -0.29 -1.84
CA LEU A 220 -32.08 0.54 -0.65
C LEU A 220 -33.05 1.72 -0.71
N LEU A 221 -33.17 2.36 -1.88
CA LEU A 221 -34.16 3.42 -2.07
C LEU A 221 -35.59 2.92 -1.90
N ASP A 222 -35.91 1.72 -2.41
CA ASP A 222 -37.21 1.08 -2.24
C ASP A 222 -37.48 0.76 -0.77
N PHE A 223 -36.48 0.20 -0.07
CA PHE A 223 -36.56 -0.04 1.38
C PHE A 223 -36.83 1.25 2.17
N ILE A 224 -36.10 2.34 1.89
CA ILE A 224 -36.29 3.64 2.53
C ILE A 224 -37.69 4.18 2.21
N SER A 225 -38.11 4.11 0.94
CA SER A 225 -39.41 4.60 0.47
C SER A 225 -40.57 3.87 1.15
N SER A 226 -40.54 2.53 1.19
CA SER A 226 -41.55 1.73 1.87
C SER A 226 -41.56 2.01 3.37
N THR A 227 -40.40 2.16 4.00
CA THR A 227 -40.29 2.54 5.42
C THR A 227 -40.97 3.87 5.71
N ILE A 228 -40.71 4.92 4.92
CA ILE A 228 -41.31 6.25 5.11
C ILE A 228 -42.82 6.22 4.88
N GLN A 229 -43.28 5.44 3.91
CA GLN A 229 -44.70 5.29 3.59
C GLN A 229 -45.45 4.34 4.53
N ASN A 230 -44.74 3.72 5.50
CA ASN A 230 -45.28 2.69 6.38
C ASN A 230 -45.91 1.53 5.59
N LEU A 231 -45.20 1.10 4.54
CA LEU A 231 -45.48 -0.08 3.73
C LEU A 231 -44.49 -1.19 4.10
N GLU A 232 -44.90 -2.44 3.89
CA GLU A 232 -43.97 -3.56 3.95
C GLU A 232 -42.93 -3.41 2.82
N PRO A 233 -41.62 -3.40 3.13
CA PRO A 233 -40.59 -3.38 2.12
C PRO A 233 -40.64 -4.64 1.26
N ASP A 234 -40.35 -4.50 -0.04
CA ASP A 234 -40.16 -5.66 -0.91
C ASP A 234 -38.98 -6.50 -0.42
N ASP A 235 -39.07 -7.82 -0.59
CA ASP A 235 -37.99 -8.73 -0.26
C ASP A 235 -36.77 -8.40 -1.14
N SER A 236 -35.63 -8.12 -0.49
CA SER A 236 -34.39 -7.78 -1.18
C SER A 236 -33.31 -8.80 -0.84
N PRO A 237 -32.62 -9.37 -1.85
CA PRO A 237 -31.51 -10.27 -1.59
C PRO A 237 -30.25 -9.55 -1.08
N TYR A 238 -30.25 -8.22 -1.02
CA TYR A 238 -29.11 -7.38 -0.64
C TYR A 238 -29.31 -6.64 0.68
N ILE A 239 -30.52 -6.65 1.26
CA ILE A 239 -30.81 -5.96 2.53
C ILE A 239 -31.23 -7.00 3.56
N THR A 240 -30.48 -7.12 4.64
CA THR A 240 -30.69 -8.17 5.65
C THR A 240 -30.63 -7.61 7.06
N THR A 241 -31.24 -8.30 8.02
CA THR A 241 -31.11 -8.02 9.46
C THR A 241 -30.07 -8.92 10.14
N ILE A 242 -29.32 -9.69 9.36
CA ILE A 242 -28.25 -10.57 9.80
C ILE A 242 -27.00 -10.12 9.06
N VAL A 243 -25.89 -9.98 9.79
CA VAL A 243 -24.58 -9.64 9.22
C VAL A 243 -24.28 -10.58 8.04
N PRO A 244 -24.05 -10.06 6.82
CA PRO A 244 -23.68 -10.89 5.69
C PRO A 244 -22.36 -11.63 5.95
N THR A 245 -22.15 -12.73 5.25
CA THR A 245 -20.93 -13.54 5.41
C THR A 245 -20.04 -13.39 4.18
N ASN A 246 -18.76 -13.07 4.37
CA ASN A 246 -17.80 -13.18 3.29
C ASN A 246 -17.49 -14.66 3.04
N ASN A 247 -17.56 -15.09 1.79
CA ASN A 247 -17.33 -16.45 1.34
C ASN A 247 -16.22 -16.55 0.29
N SER A 248 -15.67 -15.42 -0.17
CA SER A 248 -14.59 -15.36 -1.17
C SER A 248 -13.28 -14.97 -0.51
N ASN A 249 -12.19 -15.47 -1.09
CA ASN A 249 -10.86 -14.99 -0.73
C ASN A 249 -10.63 -13.60 -1.35
N ILE A 250 -9.86 -12.77 -0.67
CA ILE A 250 -9.44 -11.47 -1.16
C ILE A 250 -7.94 -11.52 -1.42
N LEU A 251 -7.52 -10.96 -2.53
CA LEU A 251 -6.13 -10.71 -2.84
C LEU A 251 -5.82 -9.26 -2.53
N ARG A 252 -4.87 -9.03 -1.61
CA ARG A 252 -4.34 -7.72 -1.27
C ARG A 252 -2.95 -7.61 -1.83
N LEU A 253 -2.79 -6.73 -2.80
CA LEU A 253 -1.56 -6.49 -3.51
C LEU A 253 -0.93 -5.22 -2.98
N SER A 254 0.36 -5.24 -2.75
CA SER A 254 1.11 -4.04 -2.43
C SER A 254 2.43 -4.02 -3.16
N ILE A 255 2.84 -2.84 -3.59
CA ILE A 255 4.14 -2.65 -4.20
C ILE A 255 4.78 -1.36 -3.71
N HIS A 256 6.09 -1.43 -3.48
CA HIS A 256 6.90 -0.27 -3.15
C HIS A 256 7.69 0.18 -4.40
N SER A 257 7.67 1.49 -4.63
CA SER A 257 8.25 2.22 -5.77
C SER A 257 9.71 1.83 -6.12
N PRO A 258 10.22 2.09 -7.36
CA PRO A 258 9.66 2.94 -8.42
C PRO A 258 9.00 2.15 -9.57
N VAL A 259 7.80 1.65 -9.31
CA VAL A 259 6.98 0.88 -10.25
C VAL A 259 5.52 1.29 -10.15
N THR A 260 4.82 1.23 -11.28
CA THR A 260 3.35 1.20 -11.30
C THR A 260 2.85 -0.21 -11.01
N ILE A 261 1.57 -0.31 -10.63
CA ILE A 261 0.87 -1.57 -10.46
C ILE A 261 -0.50 -1.46 -11.13
N ASP A 262 -0.76 -2.41 -12.03
CA ASP A 262 -1.97 -2.46 -12.84
C ASP A 262 -2.51 -3.89 -12.80
N ALA A 263 -3.65 -4.09 -12.12
CA ALA A 263 -4.30 -5.39 -12.00
C ALA A 263 -5.35 -5.56 -13.10
N TYR A 264 -5.49 -6.81 -13.57
CA TYR A 264 -6.47 -7.18 -14.58
C TYR A 264 -7.24 -8.42 -14.15
N ASP A 265 -8.53 -8.44 -14.44
CA ASP A 265 -9.37 -9.62 -14.30
C ASP A 265 -9.37 -10.51 -15.56
N LYS A 266 -10.19 -11.56 -15.54
CA LYS A 266 -10.28 -12.54 -16.64
C LYS A 266 -10.93 -11.98 -17.90
N ASP A 267 -11.78 -10.96 -17.75
CA ASP A 267 -12.47 -10.28 -18.85
C ASP A 267 -11.66 -9.10 -19.41
N GLY A 268 -10.56 -8.76 -18.74
CA GLY A 268 -9.64 -7.69 -19.12
C GLY A 268 -10.01 -6.33 -18.54
N ASN A 269 -10.95 -6.27 -17.58
CA ASN A 269 -11.17 -5.07 -16.80
C ASN A 269 -9.94 -4.77 -15.94
N HIS A 270 -9.77 -3.51 -15.59
CA HIS A 270 -8.53 -2.99 -15.04
C HIS A 270 -8.77 -2.23 -13.73
N THR A 271 -7.85 -2.42 -12.78
CA THR A 271 -7.76 -1.62 -11.56
C THR A 271 -6.33 -1.14 -11.36
N GLY A 272 -6.14 0.16 -11.23
CA GLY A 272 -4.82 0.80 -11.24
C GLY A 272 -4.89 2.31 -11.46
N LYS A 273 -3.72 2.97 -11.52
CA LYS A 273 -3.63 4.41 -11.78
C LYS A 273 -3.42 4.69 -13.26
N ILE A 274 -4.35 5.43 -13.85
CA ILE A 274 -4.27 5.87 -15.25
C ILE A 274 -3.76 7.30 -15.32
N CYS A 275 -2.68 7.51 -16.07
CA CYS A 275 -2.10 8.82 -16.38
C CYS A 275 -2.13 9.01 -17.91
N PRO A 276 -3.23 9.52 -18.49
CA PRO A 276 -3.33 9.59 -19.95
C PRO A 276 -2.37 10.65 -20.50
N PRO A 277 -1.69 10.40 -21.63
CA PRO A 277 -0.60 11.25 -22.12
C PRO A 277 -1.03 12.66 -22.56
N ASN A 278 -2.33 12.87 -22.76
CA ASN A 278 -2.89 14.13 -23.23
C ASN A 278 -3.46 14.99 -22.09
N TYR A 279 -3.38 14.51 -20.85
CA TYR A 279 -3.88 15.23 -19.67
C TYR A 279 -2.76 15.33 -18.63
N ASP A 280 -2.72 16.46 -17.95
CA ASP A 280 -1.73 16.71 -16.89
C ASP A 280 -2.15 16.11 -15.53
N PHE A 281 -3.20 15.28 -15.50
CA PHE A 281 -3.68 14.62 -14.28
C PHE A 281 -3.79 13.11 -14.46
N CYS A 282 -3.60 12.39 -13.36
CA CYS A 282 -3.85 10.96 -13.26
C CYS A 282 -5.13 10.71 -12.46
N TYR A 283 -5.75 9.55 -12.64
CA TYR A 283 -6.89 9.11 -11.85
C TYR A 283 -6.80 7.62 -11.53
N ALA A 284 -7.39 7.20 -10.40
CA ALA A 284 -7.57 5.80 -10.09
C ALA A 284 -8.74 5.22 -10.89
N GLU A 285 -8.53 4.06 -11.49
CA GLU A 285 -9.53 3.26 -12.19
C GLU A 285 -9.75 1.96 -11.40
N GLU A 286 -11.01 1.55 -11.22
CA GLU A 286 -11.41 0.41 -10.39
C GLU A 286 -12.49 -0.42 -11.13
N ASN A 287 -12.24 -0.78 -12.38
CA ASN A 287 -13.23 -1.44 -13.24
C ASN A 287 -13.39 -2.94 -12.95
N ILE A 288 -12.50 -3.55 -12.18
CA ILE A 288 -12.71 -4.91 -11.66
C ILE A 288 -13.76 -4.83 -10.55
N VAL A 289 -14.80 -5.67 -10.64
CA VAL A 289 -15.91 -5.67 -9.68
C VAL A 289 -15.39 -5.89 -8.25
N ASN A 290 -15.83 -5.02 -7.32
CA ASN A 290 -15.42 -5.03 -5.90
C ASN A 290 -13.90 -4.90 -5.67
N SER A 291 -13.17 -4.33 -6.63
CA SER A 291 -11.77 -3.97 -6.43
C SER A 291 -11.62 -2.55 -5.89
N SER A 292 -10.43 -2.25 -5.35
CA SER A 292 -10.04 -0.89 -4.94
C SER A 292 -8.58 -0.62 -5.25
N TYR A 293 -8.24 0.65 -5.44
CA TYR A 293 -6.88 1.16 -5.61
C TYR A 293 -6.60 2.29 -4.62
N LEU A 294 -5.47 2.22 -3.93
CA LEU A 294 -5.03 3.22 -2.96
C LEU A 294 -3.54 3.47 -3.09
N GLU A 295 -3.12 4.73 -3.02
CA GLU A 295 -1.71 5.10 -2.79
C GLU A 295 -1.55 5.64 -1.37
N PHE A 296 -0.51 5.17 -0.69
CA PHE A 296 -0.19 5.59 0.67
C PHE A 296 1.33 5.56 0.83
N GLY A 297 1.93 6.74 1.04
CA GLY A 297 3.38 6.91 1.02
C GLY A 297 3.99 6.49 -0.31
N GLU A 298 5.04 5.68 -0.25
CA GLU A 298 5.65 5.10 -1.46
C GLU A 298 4.94 3.83 -1.94
N GLY A 299 3.98 3.34 -1.16
CA GLY A 299 3.22 2.11 -1.39
C GLY A 299 2.00 2.33 -2.28
N LYS A 300 1.78 1.38 -3.20
CA LYS A 300 0.55 1.30 -4.00
C LYS A 300 -0.15 -0.01 -3.66
N TYR A 301 -1.46 0.06 -3.43
CA TYR A 301 -2.25 -1.03 -2.91
C TYR A 301 -3.43 -1.31 -3.84
N ILE A 302 -3.66 -2.58 -4.17
CA ILE A 302 -4.86 -3.03 -4.88
C ILE A 302 -5.49 -4.15 -4.06
N ASN A 303 -6.76 -4.02 -3.74
CA ASN A 303 -7.54 -5.12 -3.17
C ASN A 303 -8.55 -5.59 -4.22
N LEU A 304 -8.68 -6.90 -4.41
CA LEU A 304 -9.65 -7.47 -5.34
C LEU A 304 -10.05 -8.90 -4.95
N PRO A 305 -11.23 -9.39 -5.37
CA PRO A 305 -11.59 -10.79 -5.21
C PRO A 305 -10.57 -11.71 -5.92
N GLU A 306 -10.09 -12.76 -5.24
CA GLU A 306 -9.09 -13.69 -5.80
C GLU A 306 -9.62 -14.39 -7.06
N ASP A 307 -10.92 -14.68 -7.10
CA ASP A 307 -11.59 -15.32 -8.23
C ASP A 307 -11.71 -14.42 -9.45
N GLU A 308 -11.61 -13.10 -9.33
CA GLU A 308 -11.53 -12.20 -10.48
C GLU A 308 -10.10 -12.08 -11.01
N PHE A 309 -9.08 -12.30 -10.18
CA PHE A 309 -7.68 -12.11 -10.53
C PHE A 309 -7.25 -12.92 -11.78
N SER A 310 -6.66 -12.22 -12.75
CA SER A 310 -5.99 -12.82 -13.90
C SER A 310 -4.49 -12.57 -13.86
N LYS A 311 -4.10 -11.30 -13.78
CA LYS A 311 -2.69 -10.89 -13.78
C LYS A 311 -2.48 -9.50 -13.22
N VAL A 312 -1.23 -9.22 -12.89
CA VAL A 312 -0.73 -7.87 -12.58
C VAL A 312 0.38 -7.53 -13.55
N LYS A 313 0.37 -6.30 -14.06
CA LYS A 313 1.48 -5.72 -14.81
C LYS A 313 2.16 -4.66 -13.95
N LEU A 314 3.48 -4.64 -14.02
CA LEU A 314 4.32 -3.65 -13.38
C LEU A 314 5.16 -2.97 -14.45
N GLN A 315 5.21 -1.64 -14.41
CA GLN A 315 6.09 -0.84 -15.26
C GLN A 315 7.05 -0.05 -14.39
N GLY A 316 8.35 -0.19 -14.64
CA GLY A 316 9.36 0.63 -14.00
C GLY A 316 9.22 2.09 -14.37
N THR A 317 9.26 2.97 -13.37
CA THR A 317 9.14 4.43 -13.53
C THR A 317 10.45 5.16 -13.27
N ASP A 318 11.38 4.51 -12.58
CA ASP A 318 12.73 5.02 -12.31
C ASP A 318 13.70 3.84 -12.10
N VAL A 319 14.96 4.15 -11.83
CA VAL A 319 15.98 3.20 -11.40
C VAL A 319 15.86 2.94 -9.91
N GLY A 320 15.86 1.66 -9.53
CA GLY A 320 15.88 1.27 -8.12
C GLY A 320 15.63 -0.23 -7.94
N THR A 321 14.93 -0.56 -6.86
CA THR A 321 14.39 -1.89 -6.62
C THR A 321 12.96 -1.78 -6.16
N PHE A 322 12.10 -2.70 -6.58
CA PHE A 322 10.75 -2.83 -6.02
C PHE A 322 10.63 -4.07 -5.16
N THR A 323 9.71 -4.01 -4.21
CA THR A 323 9.21 -5.18 -3.50
C THR A 323 7.71 -5.29 -3.75
N TYR A 324 7.27 -6.45 -4.23
CA TYR A 324 5.86 -6.78 -4.41
C TYR A 324 5.44 -7.82 -3.38
N ASP A 325 4.35 -7.54 -2.69
CA ASP A 325 3.69 -8.48 -1.79
C ASP A 325 2.27 -8.77 -2.27
N SER A 326 1.89 -10.04 -2.23
CA SER A 326 0.55 -10.52 -2.48
C SER A 326 0.08 -11.31 -1.26
N GLU A 327 -0.88 -10.75 -0.53
CA GLU A 327 -1.53 -11.37 0.62
C GLU A 327 -2.87 -11.95 0.18
N LYS A 328 -3.02 -13.27 0.34
CA LYS A 328 -4.31 -13.96 0.20
C LYS A 328 -4.99 -14.00 1.55
N VAL A 329 -6.15 -13.36 1.67
CA VAL A 329 -6.99 -13.34 2.88
C VAL A 329 -8.17 -14.29 2.68
N LEU A 330 -8.31 -15.27 3.57
CA LEU A 330 -9.43 -16.21 3.56
C LEU A 330 -10.66 -15.62 4.27
N PRO A 331 -11.87 -16.13 3.99
CA PRO A 331 -13.12 -15.74 4.66
C PRO A 331 -13.09 -15.70 6.20
N ASN A 332 -12.29 -16.58 6.81
CA ASN A 332 -12.14 -16.65 8.27
C ASN A 332 -11.14 -15.62 8.83
N GLY A 333 -10.59 -14.74 7.98
CA GLY A 333 -9.62 -13.70 8.33
C GLY A 333 -8.16 -14.16 8.37
N THR A 334 -7.85 -15.45 8.18
CA THR A 334 -6.45 -15.91 8.10
C THR A 334 -5.84 -15.53 6.77
N SER A 335 -4.57 -15.12 6.77
CA SER A 335 -3.89 -14.71 5.55
C SER A 335 -2.56 -15.43 5.31
N SER A 336 -2.12 -15.43 4.06
CA SER A 336 -0.81 -15.92 3.62
C SER A 336 -0.19 -14.95 2.62
N THR A 337 1.07 -14.59 2.82
CA THR A 337 1.79 -13.62 1.98
C THR A 337 2.83 -14.30 1.09
N SER A 338 2.92 -13.85 -0.16
CA SER A 338 4.00 -14.17 -1.10
C SER A 338 4.70 -12.88 -1.52
N SER A 339 6.03 -12.90 -1.52
CA SER A 339 6.86 -11.71 -1.73
C SER A 339 7.87 -11.90 -2.86
N PHE A 340 8.11 -10.83 -3.63
CA PHE A 340 9.27 -10.69 -4.52
C PHE A 340 10.07 -9.48 -4.02
N ILE A 341 11.18 -9.75 -3.32
CA ILE A 341 11.89 -8.74 -2.53
C ILE A 341 13.04 -8.13 -3.33
N ASP A 342 13.11 -6.80 -3.31
CA ASP A 342 14.22 -6.00 -3.84
C ASP A 342 14.63 -6.35 -5.29
N ILE A 343 13.64 -6.54 -6.15
CA ILE A 343 13.86 -6.83 -7.57
C ILE A 343 14.36 -5.57 -8.28
N PRO A 344 15.52 -5.60 -8.97
CA PRO A 344 16.01 -4.46 -9.73
C PRO A 344 15.04 -4.00 -10.80
N VAL A 345 14.94 -2.68 -10.96
CA VAL A 345 14.08 -2.07 -11.95
C VAL A 345 14.73 -0.84 -12.58
N THR A 346 14.41 -0.62 -13.85
CA THR A 346 14.69 0.59 -14.60
C THR A 346 13.42 1.04 -15.31
N THR A 347 13.44 2.22 -15.95
CA THR A 347 12.30 2.70 -16.75
C THR A 347 11.94 1.80 -17.94
N GLN A 348 12.80 0.86 -18.34
CA GLN A 348 12.53 -0.09 -19.42
C GLN A 348 11.93 -1.40 -18.91
N THR A 349 12.09 -1.67 -17.61
CA THR A 349 11.71 -2.95 -17.02
C THR A 349 10.21 -3.09 -16.96
N GLN A 350 9.72 -4.22 -17.46
CA GLN A 350 8.33 -4.64 -17.39
C GLN A 350 8.26 -5.96 -16.62
N ALA A 351 7.25 -6.12 -15.77
CA ALA A 351 6.99 -7.41 -15.15
C ALA A 351 5.51 -7.79 -15.25
N GLU A 352 5.25 -9.08 -15.37
CA GLU A 352 3.91 -9.66 -15.33
C GLU A 352 3.85 -10.72 -14.24
N ILE A 353 2.90 -10.58 -13.32
CA ILE A 353 2.64 -11.54 -12.26
C ILE A 353 1.35 -12.30 -12.58
N THR A 354 1.43 -13.63 -12.51
CA THR A 354 0.31 -14.55 -12.75
C THR A 354 0.32 -15.66 -11.71
N ILE A 355 -0.80 -16.36 -11.52
CA ILE A 355 -0.82 -17.58 -10.71
C ILE A 355 -0.30 -18.74 -11.56
N ASN A 356 0.72 -19.45 -11.05
CA ASN A 356 1.21 -20.66 -11.70
C ASN A 356 0.16 -21.78 -11.57
N PRO A 357 -0.33 -22.37 -12.67
CA PRO A 357 -1.42 -23.34 -12.63
C PRO A 357 -1.02 -24.67 -11.95
N THR A 358 0.27 -24.97 -11.84
CA THR A 358 0.78 -26.19 -11.22
C THR A 358 1.01 -26.02 -9.72
N THR A 359 1.69 -24.95 -9.32
CA THR A 359 2.03 -24.72 -7.90
C THR A 359 0.96 -23.94 -7.15
N GLN A 360 0.04 -23.27 -7.85
CA GLN A 360 -0.95 -22.34 -7.30
C GLN A 360 -0.32 -21.14 -6.57
N ASN A 361 0.98 -20.91 -6.76
CA ASN A 361 1.70 -19.76 -6.22
C ASN A 361 1.85 -18.68 -7.30
N PRO A 362 1.98 -17.39 -6.93
CA PRO A 362 2.32 -16.35 -7.89
C PRO A 362 3.68 -16.64 -8.54
N GLN A 363 3.85 -16.26 -9.80
CA GLN A 363 5.11 -16.24 -10.52
C GLN A 363 5.30 -14.88 -11.17
N LEU A 364 6.52 -14.36 -11.15
CA LEU A 364 6.85 -13.07 -11.76
C LEU A 364 7.70 -13.31 -13.02
N LYS A 365 7.17 -12.91 -14.17
CA LYS A 365 7.92 -12.84 -15.42
C LYS A 365 8.51 -11.45 -15.55
N LEU A 366 9.83 -11.36 -15.62
CA LEU A 366 10.56 -10.10 -15.67
C LEU A 366 11.20 -9.92 -17.04
N ASP A 367 10.83 -8.86 -17.74
CA ASP A 367 11.54 -8.33 -18.91
C ASP A 367 12.37 -7.14 -18.44
N VAL A 368 13.68 -7.33 -18.34
CA VAL A 368 14.62 -6.33 -17.86
C VAL A 368 14.92 -5.30 -18.95
N THR A 369 14.85 -5.72 -20.20
CA THR A 369 15.32 -4.94 -21.37
C THR A 369 14.21 -4.16 -22.07
N GLY A 370 12.94 -4.46 -21.77
CA GLY A 370 11.78 -3.83 -22.37
C GLY A 370 11.54 -4.25 -23.82
N ASP A 371 12.07 -5.41 -24.24
CA ASP A 371 11.92 -5.92 -25.61
C ASP A 371 10.64 -6.75 -25.82
N GLY A 372 9.86 -6.95 -24.76
CA GLY A 372 8.62 -7.71 -24.73
C GLY A 372 8.83 -9.22 -24.50
N ILE A 373 10.06 -9.68 -24.30
CA ILE A 373 10.41 -11.08 -24.03
C ILE A 373 10.90 -11.18 -22.58
N PRO A 374 10.22 -11.95 -21.71
CA PRO A 374 10.70 -12.16 -20.35
C PRO A 374 12.09 -12.81 -20.30
N ASP A 375 13.03 -12.16 -19.63
CA ASP A 375 14.37 -12.65 -19.34
C ASP A 375 14.38 -13.66 -18.18
N PHE A 376 13.52 -13.44 -17.18
CA PHE A 376 13.46 -14.25 -15.97
C PHE A 376 12.02 -14.68 -15.65
N THR A 377 11.89 -15.85 -15.02
CA THR A 377 10.68 -16.27 -14.32
C THR A 377 11.06 -16.58 -12.89
N LEU A 378 10.56 -15.77 -11.96
CA LEU A 378 10.88 -15.82 -10.54
C LEU A 378 9.75 -16.48 -9.76
N ALA A 379 10.12 -17.23 -8.73
CA ALA A 379 9.21 -17.70 -7.70
C ALA A 379 9.30 -16.77 -6.48
N PRO A 380 8.23 -16.67 -5.67
CA PRO A 380 8.25 -15.84 -4.47
C PRO A 380 9.29 -16.34 -3.47
N SER A 381 9.89 -15.42 -2.75
CA SER A 381 10.89 -15.67 -1.72
C SER A 381 10.70 -14.73 -0.55
N ALA A 382 10.69 -15.28 0.66
CA ALA A 382 10.63 -14.49 1.90
C ALA A 382 11.96 -13.78 2.24
N THR A 383 13.02 -14.02 1.47
CA THR A 383 14.35 -13.44 1.70
C THR A 383 14.99 -12.98 0.39
N PHE A 384 15.86 -11.98 0.47
CA PHE A 384 16.67 -11.51 -0.66
C PHE A 384 17.52 -12.65 -1.26
N ASP A 385 17.43 -12.86 -2.58
CA ASP A 385 18.28 -13.80 -3.30
C ASP A 385 19.39 -13.05 -4.06
N PRO A 386 20.63 -13.02 -3.52
CA PRO A 386 21.72 -12.28 -4.13
C PRO A 386 22.20 -12.88 -5.47
N ILE A 387 21.94 -14.17 -5.73
CA ILE A 387 22.35 -14.80 -6.98
C ILE A 387 21.40 -14.35 -8.09
N THR A 388 20.10 -14.46 -7.87
CA THR A 388 19.08 -13.98 -8.81
C THR A 388 19.25 -12.49 -9.06
N TYR A 389 19.47 -11.69 -8.00
CA TYR A 389 19.74 -10.26 -8.12
C TYR A 389 20.93 -9.94 -9.05
N LEU A 390 22.05 -10.66 -8.87
CA LEU A 390 23.23 -10.49 -9.72
C LEU A 390 23.01 -10.98 -11.15
N GLN A 391 22.15 -11.98 -11.37
CA GLN A 391 21.79 -12.41 -12.71
C GLN A 391 20.95 -11.35 -13.43
N ILE A 392 20.00 -10.72 -12.74
CA ILE A 392 19.24 -9.57 -13.25
C ILE A 392 20.18 -8.39 -13.55
N MET A 393 21.18 -8.15 -12.71
CA MET A 393 22.23 -7.17 -12.97
C MET A 393 22.98 -7.43 -14.28
N LYS A 394 23.25 -8.70 -14.62
CA LYS A 394 23.88 -9.04 -15.90
C LYS A 394 22.98 -8.73 -17.09
N ALA A 395 21.70 -9.09 -17.03
CA ALA A 395 20.74 -8.74 -18.08
C ALA A 395 20.64 -7.20 -18.25
N THR A 396 20.69 -6.47 -17.14
CA THR A 396 20.76 -5.00 -17.16
C THR A 396 22.06 -4.51 -17.83
N ILE A 397 23.21 -5.11 -17.54
CA ILE A 397 24.49 -4.77 -18.19
C ILE A 397 24.44 -5.05 -19.70
N ASP A 398 23.80 -6.15 -20.09
CA ASP A 398 23.68 -6.59 -21.48
C ASP A 398 22.80 -5.63 -22.32
N SER A 399 21.85 -4.93 -21.69
CA SER A 399 21.00 -3.93 -22.36
C SER A 399 21.64 -2.55 -22.52
N LEU A 400 22.73 -2.26 -21.81
CA LEU A 400 23.41 -0.96 -21.89
C LEU A 400 24.09 -0.75 -23.26
N ASP A 401 24.16 0.51 -23.72
CA ASP A 401 24.93 0.89 -24.92
C ASP A 401 26.44 0.83 -24.66
N LEU A 402 26.99 -0.38 -24.60
CA LEU A 402 28.38 -0.70 -24.34
C LEU A 402 28.98 -1.54 -25.48
N THR A 403 30.31 -1.49 -25.61
CA THR A 403 30.98 -2.46 -26.50
C THR A 403 30.91 -3.87 -25.91
N LYS A 404 30.87 -4.90 -26.76
CA LYS A 404 30.93 -6.32 -26.35
C LYS A 404 32.10 -6.63 -25.40
N ALA A 405 33.23 -5.93 -25.55
CA ALA A 405 34.38 -6.09 -24.67
C ALA A 405 34.12 -5.54 -23.26
N GLN A 406 33.39 -4.44 -23.14
CA GLN A 406 33.02 -3.86 -21.85
C GLN A 406 31.96 -4.69 -21.14
N ILE A 407 30.92 -5.14 -21.85
CA ILE A 407 29.88 -6.04 -21.34
C ILE A 407 30.53 -7.28 -20.71
N ARG A 408 31.35 -8.00 -21.51
CA ARG A 408 32.11 -9.16 -21.01
C ARG A 408 32.98 -8.83 -19.80
N ALA A 409 33.58 -7.64 -19.73
CA ALA A 409 34.41 -7.27 -18.59
C ALA A 409 33.58 -7.05 -17.31
N PHE A 410 32.34 -6.57 -17.44
CA PHE A 410 31.42 -6.38 -16.32
C PHE A 410 30.77 -7.71 -15.92
N ASP A 411 30.33 -8.53 -16.87
CA ASP A 411 29.82 -9.87 -16.59
C ASP A 411 30.85 -10.70 -15.83
N ASN A 412 32.11 -10.67 -16.26
CA ASN A 412 33.17 -11.38 -15.55
C ASN A 412 33.35 -10.88 -14.11
N ARG A 413 33.07 -9.61 -13.81
CA ARG A 413 33.10 -9.11 -12.43
C ARG A 413 31.92 -9.69 -11.65
N VAL A 414 30.73 -9.65 -12.22
CA VAL A 414 29.51 -10.21 -11.61
C VAL A 414 29.63 -11.72 -11.39
N ASP A 415 30.04 -12.50 -12.39
CA ASP A 415 30.26 -13.95 -12.30
C ASP A 415 31.27 -14.30 -11.20
N ASN A 416 32.29 -13.47 -11.01
CA ASN A 416 33.25 -13.65 -9.94
C ASN A 416 32.66 -13.40 -8.55
N ILE A 417 31.69 -12.49 -8.43
CA ILE A 417 30.93 -12.25 -7.19
C ILE A 417 30.01 -13.46 -6.94
N ILE A 418 29.20 -13.86 -7.93
CA ILE A 418 28.32 -15.04 -7.90
C ILE A 418 29.08 -16.29 -7.43
N LYS A 419 30.22 -16.61 -8.05
CA LYS A 419 31.07 -17.76 -7.66
C LYS A 419 31.56 -17.70 -6.21
N SER A 420 31.75 -16.49 -5.66
CA SER A 420 32.19 -16.34 -4.27
C SER A 420 31.03 -16.58 -3.30
N ILE A 421 29.83 -16.09 -3.64
CA ILE A 421 28.60 -16.34 -2.86
C ILE A 421 28.27 -17.83 -2.87
N GLN A 422 28.23 -18.47 -4.04
CA GLN A 422 27.95 -19.91 -4.19
C GLN A 422 28.96 -20.82 -3.47
N SER A 423 30.20 -20.35 -3.25
CA SER A 423 31.22 -21.08 -2.49
C SER A 423 31.25 -20.73 -1.00
N GLY A 424 30.25 -20.00 -0.49
CA GLY A 424 30.14 -19.58 0.91
C GLY A 424 31.17 -18.53 1.34
N LYS A 425 31.90 -17.91 0.40
CA LYS A 425 32.97 -16.94 0.67
C LYS A 425 32.42 -15.51 0.64
N ILE A 426 31.50 -15.18 1.54
CA ILE A 426 30.77 -13.90 1.54
C ILE A 426 31.71 -12.69 1.67
N ASN A 427 32.68 -12.71 2.58
CA ASN A 427 33.69 -11.64 2.69
C ASN A 427 34.46 -11.40 1.37
N LYS A 428 34.71 -12.47 0.61
CA LYS A 428 35.36 -12.37 -0.70
C LYS A 428 34.40 -11.81 -1.76
N ALA A 429 33.11 -12.11 -1.66
CA ALA A 429 32.08 -11.52 -2.50
C ALA A 429 31.99 -10.01 -2.23
N LYS A 430 31.85 -9.58 -0.97
CA LYS A 430 31.86 -8.16 -0.54
C LYS A 430 33.05 -7.40 -1.12
N LEU A 431 34.27 -7.91 -0.89
CA LEU A 431 35.49 -7.29 -1.44
C LEU A 431 35.50 -7.16 -2.96
N LYS A 432 34.91 -8.12 -3.69
CA LYS A 432 34.83 -8.06 -5.16
C LYS A 432 33.78 -7.04 -5.61
N SER A 433 32.64 -6.98 -4.93
CA SER A 433 31.60 -5.97 -5.14
C SER A 433 32.16 -4.57 -4.89
N ASP A 434 32.86 -4.35 -3.79
CA ASP A 434 33.53 -3.06 -3.47
C ASP A 434 34.55 -2.64 -4.54
N LYS A 435 35.32 -3.59 -5.08
CA LYS A 435 36.25 -3.30 -6.17
C LYS A 435 35.54 -2.91 -7.47
N PHE A 436 34.35 -3.46 -7.72
CA PHE A 436 33.54 -3.07 -8.86
C PHE A 436 32.92 -1.69 -8.63
N LYS A 437 32.35 -1.47 -7.44
CA LYS A 437 31.87 -0.19 -6.94
C LYS A 437 32.89 0.94 -7.13
N SER A 438 34.10 0.77 -6.57
CA SER A 438 35.21 1.73 -6.70
C SER A 438 35.60 2.03 -8.15
N PHE A 439 35.40 1.09 -9.07
CA PHE A 439 35.64 1.34 -10.49
C PHE A 439 34.56 2.27 -11.09
N LEU A 440 33.29 2.10 -10.71
CA LEU A 440 32.17 2.94 -11.14
C LEU A 440 32.27 4.35 -10.54
N GLU A 441 32.58 4.47 -9.24
CA GLU A 441 32.80 5.77 -8.59
C GLU A 441 33.91 6.59 -9.28
N LYS A 442 35.02 5.94 -9.64
CA LYS A 442 36.10 6.57 -10.42
C LYS A 442 35.67 6.98 -11.83
N LYS A 443 34.61 6.39 -12.39
CA LYS A 443 34.03 6.82 -13.66
C LYS A 443 33.12 8.01 -13.48
N LEU A 444 32.28 8.00 -12.45
CA LEU A 444 31.37 9.09 -12.09
C LEU A 444 32.13 10.38 -11.74
N ALA A 445 33.26 10.27 -11.03
CA ALA A 445 34.10 11.41 -10.66
C ALA A 445 34.80 12.10 -11.85
N LYS A 446 34.78 11.51 -13.06
CA LYS A 446 35.41 12.13 -14.23
C LYS A 446 34.46 13.15 -14.87
N PRO A 447 34.98 14.29 -15.36
CA PRO A 447 34.16 15.25 -16.08
C PRO A 447 33.58 14.61 -17.35
N ASP A 448 32.37 15.04 -17.71
CA ASP A 448 31.72 14.54 -18.91
C ASP A 448 32.57 14.87 -20.14
N PRO A 449 32.70 13.92 -21.08
CA PRO A 449 33.40 14.19 -22.31
C PRO A 449 32.68 15.32 -23.04
N LYS A 450 33.43 16.31 -23.56
CA LYS A 450 32.91 17.45 -24.34
C LYS A 450 32.03 17.06 -25.54
N LYS A 451 32.03 15.79 -25.93
CA LYS A 451 31.16 15.20 -26.95
C LYS A 451 30.67 13.83 -26.44
N PRO A 452 29.39 13.46 -26.66
CA PRO A 452 28.91 12.12 -26.39
C PRO A 452 29.78 11.10 -27.14
N LYS A 453 30.26 10.08 -26.44
CA LYS A 453 30.99 8.97 -27.06
C LYS A 453 30.04 7.77 -27.09
N PRO A 454 29.48 7.40 -28.25
CA PRO A 454 28.60 6.24 -28.33
C PRO A 454 29.34 4.98 -27.86
N LYS A 455 28.61 3.99 -27.33
CA LYS A 455 29.16 2.72 -26.83
C LYS A 455 30.12 2.86 -25.65
N LYS A 456 29.94 3.88 -24.82
CA LYS A 456 30.73 4.09 -23.61
C LYS A 456 29.78 4.31 -22.45
N LEU A 457 30.07 3.62 -21.33
CA LEU A 457 29.30 3.73 -20.09
C LEU A 457 29.01 5.19 -19.75
N SER A 458 27.72 5.54 -19.77
CA SER A 458 27.25 6.86 -19.37
C SER A 458 27.36 7.02 -17.85
N LYS A 459 27.22 8.25 -17.35
CA LYS A 459 27.15 8.46 -15.89
C LYS A 459 25.88 7.86 -15.30
N THR A 460 24.75 7.96 -16.00
CA THR A 460 23.48 7.37 -15.59
C THR A 460 23.60 5.87 -15.43
N ASP A 461 24.14 5.17 -16.44
CA ASP A 461 24.34 3.71 -16.37
C ASP A 461 25.36 3.33 -15.29
N ALA A 462 26.40 4.14 -15.10
CA ALA A 462 27.38 3.91 -14.04
C ALA A 462 26.76 4.09 -12.65
N GLN A 463 25.82 5.03 -12.48
CA GLN A 463 25.09 5.25 -11.25
C GLN A 463 24.10 4.11 -10.99
N LEU A 464 23.32 3.69 -11.99
CA LEU A 464 22.46 2.50 -11.93
C LEU A 464 23.20 1.26 -11.42
N LEU A 465 24.33 0.90 -12.07
CA LEU A 465 25.11 -0.26 -11.65
C LEU A 465 25.75 -0.08 -10.26
N LEU A 466 26.04 1.16 -9.87
CA LEU A 466 26.56 1.49 -8.54
C LEU A 466 25.49 1.27 -7.47
N ASP A 467 24.27 1.74 -7.72
CA ASP A 467 23.13 1.59 -6.81
C ASP A 467 22.76 0.12 -6.64
N MET A 468 22.80 -0.66 -7.73
CA MET A 468 22.60 -2.11 -7.65
C MET A 468 23.66 -2.81 -6.77
N LEU A 469 24.93 -2.40 -6.89
CA LEU A 469 26.00 -2.96 -6.05
C LEU A 469 25.88 -2.56 -4.58
N ASN A 470 25.43 -1.34 -4.29
CA ASN A 470 25.15 -0.90 -2.93
C ASN A 470 24.06 -1.76 -2.32
N LYS A 471 22.92 -1.89 -3.00
CA LYS A 471 21.80 -2.72 -2.54
C LYS A 471 22.19 -4.18 -2.32
N LEU A 472 23.01 -4.75 -3.21
CA LEU A 472 23.58 -6.09 -3.01
C LEU A 472 24.42 -6.14 -1.72
N LEU A 473 25.34 -5.20 -1.52
CA LEU A 473 26.24 -5.17 -0.37
C LEU A 473 25.47 -5.06 0.95
N ASP A 474 24.37 -4.31 0.95
CA ASP A 474 23.50 -4.10 2.10
C ASP A 474 22.76 -5.39 2.52
N ASN A 475 22.52 -6.29 1.57
CA ASN A 475 21.74 -7.50 1.79
C ASN A 475 22.55 -8.82 1.85
N ILE A 476 23.81 -8.84 1.42
CA ILE A 476 24.65 -10.04 1.53
C ILE A 476 25.28 -10.12 2.92
N ASN A 477 24.95 -11.18 3.68
CA ASN A 477 25.50 -11.46 5.01
C ASN A 477 26.40 -12.69 5.05
#